data_AF-A0A3A9H6Q8-F1
#
_entry.id   AF-A0A3A9H6Q8-F1
#
_cell.length_a   1.000
_cell.length_b   1.000
_cell.length_c   1.000
_cell.angle_alpha   90.00
_cell.angle_beta   90.00
_cell.angle_gamma   90.00
#
_symmetry.space_group_name_H-M   'P 1'
#
loop_
_entity.id
_entity.type
_entity.pdbx_description
1 polymer ?
#
loop_
_entity_poly.entity_id
_entity_poly.type
_entity_poly.pdbx_seq_one_letter_code
_entity_poly.pdbx_strand_id
1 'polypeptide(L)'
;MNKEKMDEIYRENAAMIYKYLCGLTQDSELAEELTQETFFQAVKGIDKFRGDCKISVWLCGIAKKLWYKELEKRSRHKIAPLEDWVPSTENVENKSLNNLEKVEVFRLMHNLDDVTREVMYLRLAGELQFSEIAAILGKTENWARVTYYRGKQKIMKGMREWN
;
A
#
# COMPACT_ATOMS: atom_id res chain seq x y z
N MET A 1 26.84 0.39 4.39
CA MET A 1 26.19 -0.65 5.24
C MET A 1 26.63 -2.07 4.83
N ASN A 2 26.71 -3.07 5.71
CA ASN A 2 27.05 -4.46 5.32
C ASN A 2 25.83 -5.20 4.72
N LYS A 3 26.06 -6.16 3.81
CA LYS A 3 25.03 -6.97 3.11
C LYS A 3 24.06 -7.67 4.08
N GLU A 4 24.58 -8.20 5.19
CA GLU A 4 23.80 -8.90 6.22
C GLU A 4 22.69 -8.04 6.83
N LYS A 5 22.97 -6.73 7.02
CA LYS A 5 22.00 -5.79 7.58
C LYS A 5 20.88 -5.44 6.59
N MET A 6 21.16 -5.48 5.28
CA MET A 6 20.11 -5.29 4.28
C MET A 6 19.23 -6.53 4.11
N ASP A 7 19.80 -7.73 4.25
CA ASP A 7 19.06 -8.99 4.22
C ASP A 7 18.06 -9.08 5.41
N GLU A 8 18.48 -8.64 6.60
CA GLU A 8 17.58 -8.49 7.75
C GLU A 8 16.43 -7.50 7.47
N ILE A 9 16.76 -6.28 6.99
CA ILE A 9 15.75 -5.29 6.60
C ILE A 9 14.76 -5.85 5.57
N TYR A 10 15.25 -6.62 4.59
CA TYR A 10 14.40 -7.26 3.60
C TYR A 10 13.44 -8.27 4.25
N ARG A 11 13.96 -9.23 5.03
CA ARG A 11 13.16 -10.26 5.67
C ARG A 11 12.07 -9.68 6.58
N GLU A 12 12.37 -8.61 7.30
CA GLU A 12 11.43 -7.98 8.22
C GLU A 12 10.33 -7.17 7.51
N ASN A 13 10.63 -6.58 6.35
CA ASN A 13 9.76 -5.55 5.76
C ASN A 13 9.12 -5.98 4.43
N ALA A 14 9.65 -6.97 3.72
CA ALA A 14 9.22 -7.30 2.36
C ALA A 14 7.73 -7.68 2.28
N ALA A 15 7.26 -8.50 3.22
CA ALA A 15 5.86 -8.90 3.26
C ALA A 15 4.90 -7.71 3.48
N MET A 16 5.29 -6.73 4.30
CA MET A 16 4.52 -5.53 4.55
C MET A 16 4.49 -4.62 3.32
N ILE A 17 5.65 -4.39 2.70
CA ILE A 17 5.76 -3.58 1.48
C ILE A 17 4.99 -4.19 0.32
N TYR A 18 5.09 -5.51 0.14
CA TYR A 18 4.32 -6.24 -0.86
C TYR A 18 2.81 -6.10 -0.64
N LYS A 19 2.31 -6.32 0.59
CA LYS A 19 0.88 -6.16 0.91
C LYS A 19 0.40 -4.73 0.68
N TYR A 20 1.21 -3.74 1.04
CA TYR A 20 0.93 -2.33 0.77
C TYR A 20 0.81 -2.06 -0.73
N LEU A 21 1.76 -2.56 -1.53
CA LEU A 21 1.77 -2.39 -2.99
C LEU A 21 0.63 -3.16 -3.65
N CYS A 22 0.34 -4.41 -3.28
CA CYS A 22 -0.83 -5.14 -3.77
C CYS A 22 -2.13 -4.38 -3.52
N GLY A 23 -2.24 -3.67 -2.40
CA GLY A 23 -3.38 -2.81 -2.14
C GLY A 23 -3.49 -1.62 -3.10
N LEU A 24 -2.37 -0.98 -3.41
CA LEU A 24 -2.33 0.19 -4.29
C LEU A 24 -2.48 -0.17 -5.77
N THR A 25 -1.75 -1.20 -6.22
CA THR A 25 -1.69 -1.63 -7.62
C THR A 25 -2.89 -2.48 -8.00
N GLN A 26 -3.39 -3.27 -7.05
CA GLN A 26 -4.37 -4.34 -7.27
C GLN A 26 -3.96 -5.31 -8.40
N ASP A 27 -2.65 -5.44 -8.57
CA ASP A 27 -1.95 -6.23 -9.58
C ASP A 27 -0.76 -6.86 -8.85
N SER A 28 -0.81 -8.17 -8.65
CA SER A 28 0.16 -8.92 -7.87
C SER A 28 1.54 -8.96 -8.52
N GLU A 29 1.59 -9.04 -9.85
CA GLU A 29 2.84 -9.04 -10.61
C GLU A 29 3.51 -7.67 -10.51
N LEU A 30 2.74 -6.60 -10.73
CA LEU A 30 3.26 -5.24 -10.57
C LEU A 30 3.67 -4.95 -9.13
N ALA A 31 2.90 -5.43 -8.15
CA ALA A 31 3.24 -5.27 -6.74
C ALA A 31 4.56 -5.96 -6.39
N GLU A 32 4.81 -7.14 -6.96
CA GLU A 32 6.07 -7.86 -6.81
C GLU A 32 7.23 -7.07 -7.44
N GLU A 33 7.08 -6.60 -8.69
CA GLU A 33 8.08 -5.78 -9.37
C GLU A 33 8.42 -4.52 -8.58
N LEU A 34 7.39 -3.78 -8.13
CA LEU A 34 7.58 -2.57 -7.34
C LEU A 34 8.18 -2.86 -5.95
N THR A 35 7.92 -4.03 -5.37
CA THR A 35 8.55 -4.45 -4.11
C THR A 35 10.04 -4.67 -4.32
N GLN A 36 10.41 -5.43 -5.35
CA GLN A 36 11.81 -5.67 -5.69
C GLN A 36 12.55 -4.36 -5.96
N GLU A 37 11.97 -3.47 -6.77
CA GLU A 37 12.55 -2.16 -7.07
C GLU A 37 12.64 -1.27 -5.82
N THR A 38 11.67 -1.37 -4.89
CA THR A 38 11.74 -0.66 -3.60
C THR A 38 13.00 -1.03 -2.83
N PHE A 39 13.30 -2.32 -2.70
CA PHE A 39 14.50 -2.77 -2.00
C PHE A 39 15.78 -2.51 -2.78
N PHE A 40 15.74 -2.57 -4.12
CA PHE A 40 16.87 -2.14 -4.94
C PHE A 40 17.24 -0.67 -4.71
N GLN A 41 16.24 0.22 -4.71
CA GLN A 41 16.44 1.64 -4.39
C GLN A 41 16.85 1.84 -2.94
N ALA A 42 16.32 1.04 -2.01
CA ALA A 42 16.73 1.05 -0.62
C ALA A 42 18.23 0.76 -0.50
N VAL A 43 18.74 -0.33 -1.10
CA VAL A 43 20.17 -0.68 -1.09
C VAL A 43 21.04 0.48 -1.59
N LYS A 44 20.61 1.16 -2.67
CA LYS A 44 21.36 2.31 -3.23
C LYS A 44 21.30 3.56 -2.36
N GLY A 45 20.21 3.75 -1.62
CA GLY A 45 19.92 4.95 -0.85
C GLY A 45 20.24 4.85 0.63
N ILE A 46 20.53 3.65 1.13
CA ILE A 46 20.52 3.40 2.57
C ILE A 46 21.61 4.13 3.34
N ASP A 47 22.76 4.41 2.73
CA ASP A 47 23.81 5.20 3.39
C ASP A 47 23.38 6.67 3.60
N LYS A 48 22.28 7.12 2.95
CA LYS A 48 21.65 8.43 3.17
C LYS A 48 20.50 8.40 4.16
N PHE A 49 20.12 7.21 4.64
CA PHE A 49 19.06 7.09 5.64
C PHE A 49 19.57 7.58 7.00
N ARG A 50 18.99 8.70 7.47
CA ARG A 50 19.45 9.40 8.68
C ARG A 50 18.88 8.84 9.99
N GLY A 51 17.94 7.90 9.92
CA GLY A 51 17.25 7.36 11.10
C GLY A 51 16.17 8.28 11.68
N ASP A 52 15.77 9.33 10.97
CA ASP A 52 14.74 10.29 11.42
C ASP A 52 13.33 9.67 11.50
N CYS A 53 13.13 8.49 10.91
CA CYS A 53 11.90 7.70 10.97
C CYS A 53 12.22 6.21 11.03
N LYS A 54 11.22 5.34 11.22
CA LYS A 54 11.43 3.89 11.13
C LYS A 54 11.79 3.48 9.71
N ILE A 55 12.56 2.39 9.57
CA ILE A 55 12.96 1.87 8.26
C ILE A 55 11.74 1.50 7.40
N SER A 56 10.69 0.94 7.99
CA SER A 56 9.43 0.61 7.33
C SER A 56 8.77 1.84 6.70
N VAL A 57 8.77 2.96 7.41
CA VAL A 57 8.20 4.24 6.95
C VAL A 57 8.99 4.80 5.78
N TRP A 58 10.32 4.71 5.86
CA TRP A 58 11.20 5.11 4.76
C TRP A 58 11.00 4.24 3.51
N LEU A 59 10.90 2.92 3.68
CA LEU A 59 10.60 1.97 2.59
C LEU A 59 9.23 2.24 1.95
N CYS A 60 8.18 2.50 2.73
CA CYS A 60 6.87 2.90 2.20
C CYS A 60 6.94 4.20 1.38
N GLY A 61 7.78 5.15 1.79
CA GLY A 61 8.03 6.38 1.02
C GLY A 61 8.67 6.10 -0.34
N ILE A 62 9.63 5.17 -0.40
CA ILE A 62 10.23 4.71 -1.67
C ILE A 62 9.17 4.02 -2.55
N ALA A 63 8.45 3.05 -1.99
CA ALA A 63 7.40 2.29 -2.68
C ALA A 63 6.32 3.20 -3.28
N LYS A 64 5.85 4.19 -2.49
CA LYS A 64 4.89 5.20 -2.94
C LYS A 64 5.42 5.99 -4.14
N LYS A 65 6.67 6.44 -4.08
CA LYS A 65 7.28 7.23 -5.18
C LYS A 65 7.36 6.40 -6.47
N LEU A 66 7.72 5.12 -6.36
CA LEU A 66 7.76 4.21 -7.50
C LEU A 66 6.36 3.99 -8.08
N TRP A 67 5.36 3.75 -7.23
CA TRP A 67 3.97 3.62 -7.65
C TRP A 67 3.46 4.87 -8.38
N TYR A 68 3.72 6.07 -7.86
CA TYR A 68 3.29 7.30 -8.52
C TYR A 68 3.96 7.51 -9.88
N LYS A 69 5.24 7.14 -10.01
CA LYS A 69 5.95 7.14 -11.29
C LYS A 69 5.30 6.19 -12.29
N GLU A 70 4.88 5.01 -11.83
CA GLU A 70 4.19 4.03 -12.67
C GLU A 70 2.81 4.52 -13.10
N LEU A 71 2.02 5.10 -12.20
CA LEU A 71 0.74 5.74 -12.54
C LEU A 71 0.91 6.84 -13.60
N GLU A 72 1.93 7.68 -13.45
CA GLU A 72 2.21 8.75 -14.40
C GLU A 72 2.62 8.17 -15.78
N LYS A 73 3.41 7.08 -15.79
CA LYS A 73 3.74 6.34 -17.02
C LYS A 73 2.48 5.79 -17.67
N ARG A 74 1.61 5.09 -16.92
CA ARG A 74 0.34 4.55 -17.43
C ARG A 74 -0.60 5.63 -17.94
N SER A 75 -0.67 6.79 -17.27
CA SER A 75 -1.46 7.93 -17.72
C SER A 75 -0.96 8.52 -19.03
N ARG A 76 0.36 8.55 -19.28
CA ARG A 76 0.95 9.04 -20.54
C ARG A 76 0.73 8.08 -21.72
N HIS A 77 0.50 6.80 -21.47
CA HIS A 77 0.31 5.77 -22.50
C HIS A 77 -1.17 5.47 -22.79
N LYS A 78 -2.13 6.23 -22.24
CA LYS A 78 -3.55 6.10 -22.59
C LYS A 78 -3.84 6.70 -23.97
N ILE A 79 -3.47 5.97 -25.02
CA ILE A 79 -4.18 5.97 -26.31
C ILE A 79 -4.79 4.57 -26.45
N ALA A 80 -6.12 4.53 -26.54
CA ALA A 80 -7.03 3.39 -26.63
C ALA A 80 -7.36 2.62 -25.32
N PRO A 81 -8.65 2.33 -25.05
CA PRO A 81 -9.09 1.59 -23.87
C PRO A 81 -9.04 0.09 -24.16
N LEU A 82 -8.35 -0.66 -23.31
CA LEU A 82 -8.66 -2.06 -23.09
C LEU A 82 -9.33 -2.15 -21.73
N GLU A 83 -10.67 -2.22 -21.80
CA GLU A 83 -11.46 -2.94 -20.82
C GLU A 83 -10.90 -4.36 -20.76
N ASP A 84 -10.20 -4.68 -19.68
CA ASP A 84 -10.10 -6.02 -19.09
C ASP A 84 -9.34 -5.88 -17.78
N TRP A 85 -10.00 -5.28 -16.79
CA TRP A 85 -9.61 -5.44 -15.40
C TRP A 85 -10.25 -6.74 -14.91
N VAL A 86 -9.54 -7.85 -15.08
CA VAL A 86 -9.90 -9.11 -14.42
C VAL A 86 -9.14 -9.15 -13.09
N PRO A 87 -9.81 -9.14 -11.93
CA PRO A 87 -9.14 -9.38 -10.67
C PRO A 87 -8.48 -10.76 -10.72
N SER A 88 -7.16 -10.84 -10.55
CA SER A 88 -6.47 -12.11 -10.41
C SER A 88 -6.98 -12.81 -9.15
N THR A 89 -7.87 -13.79 -9.35
CA THR A 89 -8.35 -14.69 -8.30
C THR A 89 -7.31 -15.76 -8.05
N GLU A 90 -6.18 -15.40 -7.43
CA GLU A 90 -5.26 -16.41 -6.91
C GLU A 90 -5.40 -16.54 -5.39
N ASN A 91 -5.77 -17.77 -5.00
CA ASN A 91 -5.87 -18.34 -3.65
C ASN A 91 -6.92 -17.74 -2.70
N VAL A 92 -8.16 -18.21 -2.87
CA VAL A 92 -9.24 -18.09 -1.88
C VAL A 92 -9.71 -19.47 -1.40
N GLU A 93 -8.81 -20.42 -1.17
CA GLU A 93 -9.15 -21.70 -0.53
C GLU A 93 -8.53 -21.80 0.88
N ASN A 94 -9.10 -20.99 1.78
CA ASN A 94 -9.19 -21.20 3.25
C ASN A 94 -9.49 -19.84 3.92
N LYS A 95 -10.75 -19.42 3.92
CA LYS A 95 -11.13 -18.20 4.63
C LYS A 95 -12.12 -18.53 5.74
N SER A 96 -11.63 -18.47 6.97
CA SER A 96 -12.48 -18.27 8.15
C SER A 96 -13.32 -16.98 7.98
N LEU A 97 -14.42 -16.84 8.72
CA LEU A 97 -15.30 -15.67 8.64
C LEU A 97 -14.54 -14.34 8.73
N ASN A 98 -13.52 -14.25 9.60
CA ASN A 98 -12.65 -13.09 9.73
C ASN A 98 -11.84 -12.75 8.45
N ASN A 99 -11.48 -13.76 7.66
CA ASN A 99 -10.78 -13.55 6.39
C ASN A 99 -11.74 -13.10 5.28
N LEU A 100 -13.01 -13.52 5.31
CA LEU A 100 -14.03 -13.06 4.37
C LEU A 100 -14.37 -11.58 4.62
N GLU A 101 -14.54 -11.17 5.87
CA GLU A 101 -14.76 -9.76 6.23
C GLU A 101 -13.59 -8.88 5.80
N LYS A 102 -12.34 -9.34 5.97
CA LYS A 102 -11.15 -8.60 5.51
C LYS A 102 -11.14 -8.41 4.00
N VAL A 103 -11.45 -9.46 3.24
CA VAL A 103 -11.52 -9.38 1.77
C VAL A 103 -12.56 -8.35 1.35
N GLU A 104 -13.72 -8.34 2.02
CA GLU A 104 -14.78 -7.41 1.74
C GLU A 104 -14.41 -5.95 2.07
N VAL A 105 -13.72 -5.72 3.19
CA VAL A 105 -13.14 -4.40 3.51
C VAL A 105 -12.23 -3.93 2.38
N PHE A 106 -11.29 -4.78 1.94
CA PHE A 106 -10.36 -4.41 0.88
C PHE A 106 -11.07 -4.18 -0.45
N ARG A 107 -12.08 -4.97 -0.79
CA ARG A 107 -12.93 -4.73 -1.98
C ARG A 107 -13.62 -3.37 -1.92
N LEU A 108 -14.28 -3.06 -0.81
CA LEU A 108 -14.97 -1.77 -0.61
C LEU A 108 -14.01 -0.58 -0.61
N MET A 109 -12.75 -0.77 -0.20
CA MET A 109 -11.73 0.27 -0.30
C MET A 109 -11.48 0.73 -1.74
N HIS A 110 -11.75 -0.09 -2.75
CA HIS A 110 -11.55 0.29 -4.16
C HIS A 110 -12.43 1.47 -4.56
N ASN A 111 -13.63 1.57 -3.95
CA ASN A 111 -14.60 2.64 -4.20
C ASN A 111 -14.28 3.94 -3.46
N LEU A 112 -13.21 3.96 -2.64
CA LEU A 112 -12.75 5.18 -1.98
C LEU A 112 -11.94 6.05 -2.95
N ASP A 113 -11.94 7.35 -2.71
CA ASP A 113 -11.01 8.26 -3.38
C ASP A 113 -9.55 7.87 -3.08
N ASP A 114 -8.65 8.13 -4.04
CA ASP A 114 -7.26 7.67 -4.01
C ASP A 114 -6.55 7.99 -2.69
N VAL A 115 -6.75 9.20 -2.17
CA VAL A 115 -6.13 9.67 -0.93
C VAL A 115 -6.64 8.89 0.28
N THR A 116 -7.96 8.71 0.39
CA THR A 116 -8.55 7.94 1.49
C THR A 116 -8.16 6.47 1.40
N ARG A 117 -8.13 5.90 0.19
CA ARG A 117 -7.69 4.54 -0.07
C ARG A 117 -6.23 4.34 0.33
N GLU A 118 -5.34 5.25 -0.02
CA GLU A 118 -3.92 5.22 0.36
C GLU A 118 -3.72 5.26 1.89
N VAL A 119 -4.42 6.16 2.59
CA VAL A 119 -4.38 6.21 4.07
C VAL A 119 -4.86 4.89 4.70
N MET A 120 -5.92 4.31 4.14
CA MET A 120 -6.48 3.04 4.60
C MET A 120 -5.51 1.88 4.38
N TYR A 121 -4.83 1.80 3.22
CA TYR A 121 -3.83 0.76 2.95
C TYR A 121 -2.59 0.89 3.83
N LEU A 122 -2.05 2.11 3.99
CA LEU A 122 -0.92 2.35 4.90
C LEU A 122 -1.26 1.94 6.34
N ARG A 123 -2.52 2.12 6.77
CA ARG A 123 -2.96 1.74 8.11
C ARG A 123 -3.24 0.24 8.27
N LEU A 124 -3.97 -0.36 7.33
CA LEU A 124 -4.48 -1.74 7.46
C LEU A 124 -3.50 -2.79 6.96
N ALA A 125 -2.77 -2.51 5.87
CA ALA A 125 -1.79 -3.42 5.29
C ALA A 125 -0.36 -3.07 5.71
N GLY A 126 -0.05 -1.76 5.78
CA GLY A 126 1.26 -1.27 6.21
C GLY A 126 1.46 -1.24 7.73
N GLU A 127 0.40 -1.46 8.52
CA GLU A 127 0.39 -1.44 9.99
C GLU A 127 0.97 -0.14 10.61
N LEU A 128 0.99 0.95 9.84
CA LEU A 128 1.63 2.20 10.25
C LEU A 128 0.78 3.00 11.22
N GLN A 129 1.42 3.71 12.15
CA GLN A 129 0.78 4.69 13.02
C GLN A 129 0.35 5.93 12.24
N PHE A 130 -0.66 6.65 12.72
CA PHE A 130 -1.15 7.85 12.02
C PHE A 130 -0.09 8.95 11.88
N SER A 131 0.83 9.05 12.83
CA SER A 131 2.01 9.95 12.76
C SER A 131 2.93 9.58 11.60
N GLU A 132 3.15 8.29 11.36
CA GLU A 132 3.98 7.76 10.29
C GLU A 132 3.32 7.94 8.92
N ILE A 133 2.00 7.68 8.84
CA ILE A 133 1.20 7.94 7.64
C ILE A 133 1.25 9.43 7.29
N ALA A 134 1.11 10.31 8.28
CA ALA A 134 1.20 11.75 8.11
C ALA A 134 2.57 12.17 7.56
N ALA A 135 3.66 11.58 8.06
CA ALA A 135 5.01 11.82 7.55
C ALA A 135 5.17 11.39 6.08
N ILE A 136 4.67 10.20 5.69
CA ILE A 136 4.72 9.70 4.31
C ILE A 136 3.90 10.57 3.34
N LEU A 137 2.76 11.09 3.82
CA LEU A 137 1.83 11.86 3.01
C LEU A 137 2.10 13.37 3.04
N GLY A 138 3.05 13.85 3.86
CA GLY A 138 3.33 15.28 4.03
C GLY A 138 2.14 16.04 4.63
N LYS A 139 1.45 15.43 5.61
CA LYS A 139 0.24 15.95 6.26
C LYS A 139 0.38 15.93 7.78
N THR A 140 -0.67 16.35 8.49
CA THR A 140 -0.73 16.26 9.96
C THR A 140 -1.30 14.92 10.41
N GLU A 141 -0.93 14.46 11.62
CA GLU A 141 -1.50 13.23 12.19
C GLU A 141 -3.03 13.30 12.31
N ASN A 142 -3.56 14.45 12.72
CA ASN A 142 -5.01 14.65 12.81
C ASN A 142 -5.69 14.51 11.44
N TRP A 143 -5.09 15.04 10.38
CA TRP A 143 -5.58 14.85 9.02
C TRP A 143 -5.60 13.36 8.66
N ALA A 144 -4.55 12.60 8.98
CA ALA A 144 -4.51 11.15 8.71
C ALA A 144 -5.61 10.39 9.48
N ARG A 145 -5.84 10.72 10.76
CA ARG A 145 -6.92 10.15 11.59
C ARG A 145 -8.30 10.44 11.02
N VAL A 146 -8.57 11.70 10.66
CA VAL A 146 -9.85 12.12 10.11
C VAL A 146 -10.11 11.45 8.76
N THR A 147 -9.11 11.41 7.88
CA THR A 147 -9.21 10.75 6.57
C THR A 147 -9.48 9.25 6.75
N TYR A 148 -8.75 8.57 7.62
CA TYR A 148 -9.00 7.16 7.94
C TYR A 148 -10.41 6.93 8.47
N TYR A 149 -10.87 7.76 9.42
CA TYR A 149 -12.20 7.63 9.99
C TYR A 149 -13.30 7.80 8.92
N ARG A 150 -13.15 8.77 8.02
CA ARG A 150 -14.08 8.96 6.88
C ARG A 150 -14.10 7.74 5.95
N GLY A 151 -12.95 7.17 5.65
CA GLY A 151 -12.84 5.92 4.88
C GLY A 151 -13.57 4.77 5.58
N LYS A 152 -13.32 4.59 6.88
CA LYS A 152 -14.00 3.57 7.69
C LYS A 152 -15.52 3.75 7.67
N GLN A 153 -16.04 4.98 7.80
CA GLN A 153 -17.48 5.23 7.74
C GLN A 153 -18.09 4.86 6.37
N LYS A 154 -17.40 5.19 5.27
CA LYS A 154 -17.84 4.80 3.92
C LYS A 154 -17.93 3.27 3.77
N ILE A 155 -16.94 2.54 4.27
CA ILE A 155 -16.95 1.06 4.24
C ILE A 155 -18.07 0.49 5.11
N MET A 156 -18.22 0.99 6.34
CA MET A 156 -19.28 0.54 7.25
C MET A 156 -20.69 0.82 6.71
N LYS A 157 -20.85 1.85 5.88
CA LYS A 157 -22.11 2.10 5.16
C LYS A 157 -22.29 1.09 4.03
N GLY A 158 -21.27 0.87 3.19
CA GLY A 158 -21.31 -0.12 2.11
C GLY A 158 -21.61 -1.54 2.60
N MET A 159 -21.02 -1.95 3.74
CA MET A 159 -21.30 -3.25 4.36
C MET A 159 -22.75 -3.41 4.84
N ARG A 160 -23.42 -2.31 5.20
CA ARG A 160 -24.82 -2.32 5.66
C ARG A 160 -25.83 -2.32 4.52
N GLU A 161 -25.44 -1.86 3.34
CA GLU A 161 -26.29 -1.82 2.15
C GLU A 161 -26.34 -3.15 1.40
N TRP A 162 -25.47 -4.12 1.77
CA TRP A 162 -25.32 -5.43 1.11
C TRP A 162 -25.73 -6.61 2.01
N ASN A 163 -26.14 -6.35 3.27
CA ASN A 163 -26.76 -7.30 4.19
C ASN A 163 -28.26 -7.10 4.21
#